data_AF-A0A7X7SVR5-F1
#
_entry.id   AF-A0A7X7SVR5-F1
#
_cell.length_a   1.000
_cell.length_b   1.000
_cell.length_c   1.000
_cell.angle_alpha   90.00
_cell.angle_beta   90.00
_cell.angle_gamma   90.00
#
_symmetry.space_group_name_H-M   'P 1'
#
loop_
_entity.id
_entity.type
_entity.pdbx_description
1 polymer ?
#
loop_
_entity_poly.entity_id
_entity_poly.type
_entity_poly.pdbx_seq_one_letter_code
_entity_poly.pdbx_strand_id
1 'polypeptide(L)'
;VCPVTEPMYYEANSVPLQNTEKTKEVYLPKGAAWFDYWTNTVYNGGQKITCRADLDTIPLFVKAGSIVPVSDPVMYADEKKGEVSEIIIYGEDDGEFTLYNDEGDNYSYEDGNFSAIPLRYDDSEKTLTFGRSCGKYKYQENFRIRLIESGREKSIEVRYKGCEQAVRL
;
A
#
# COMPACT_ATOMS: atom_id res chain seq x y z
N VAL A 1 10.02 8.75 17.47
CA VAL A 1 11.41 8.54 16.98
C VAL A 1 11.84 7.14 17.37
N CYS A 2 12.42 6.37 16.45
CA CYS A 2 12.97 5.05 16.74
C CYS A 2 14.51 5.11 16.65
N PRO A 3 15.20 5.48 17.74
CA PRO A 3 16.64 5.74 17.70
C PRO A 3 17.44 4.48 17.36
N VAL A 4 18.55 4.66 16.65
CA VAL A 4 19.58 3.61 16.53
C VAL A 4 20.42 3.68 17.80
N THR A 5 20.29 2.68 18.65
CA THR A 5 21.01 2.63 19.94
C THR A 5 22.29 1.82 19.87
N GLU A 6 22.42 0.95 18.87
CA GLU A 6 23.58 0.09 18.66
C GLU A 6 23.92 0.03 17.15
N PRO A 7 25.21 0.14 16.76
CA PRO A 7 25.60 0.00 15.38
C PRO A 7 25.45 -1.45 14.92
N MET A 8 24.97 -1.64 13.69
CA MET A 8 24.81 -2.98 13.11
C MET A 8 25.96 -3.37 12.17
N TYR A 9 26.60 -2.41 11.50
CA TYR A 9 27.56 -2.69 10.42
C TYR A 9 29.00 -2.35 10.74
N TYR A 10 29.23 -1.19 11.37
CA TYR A 10 30.56 -0.67 11.66
C TYR A 10 30.58 -0.04 13.04
N GLU A 11 31.68 -0.24 13.75
CA GLU A 11 32.00 0.50 14.97
C GLU A 11 32.81 1.77 14.65
N ALA A 12 33.35 2.41 15.68
CA ALA A 12 34.27 3.53 15.53
C ALA A 12 35.43 3.17 14.60
N ASN A 13 35.89 4.15 13.81
CA ASN A 13 36.97 4.01 12.83
C ASN A 13 36.69 3.00 11.70
N SER A 14 35.42 2.81 11.33
CA SER A 14 35.02 1.95 10.20
C SER A 14 35.41 0.48 10.35
N VAL A 15 35.52 0.00 11.59
CA VAL A 15 35.80 -1.42 11.86
C VAL A 15 34.53 -2.23 11.61
N PRO A 16 34.53 -3.20 10.67
CA PRO A 16 33.34 -4.01 10.37
C PRO A 16 32.95 -4.92 11.55
N LEU A 17 31.67 -4.92 11.89
CA LEU A 17 31.10 -5.82 12.89
C LEU A 17 30.88 -7.23 12.31
N GLN A 18 31.37 -8.24 13.02
CA GLN A 18 31.20 -9.66 12.68
C GLN A 18 30.12 -10.29 13.56
N ASN A 19 29.30 -11.18 12.99
CA ASN A 19 28.25 -11.93 13.69
C ASN A 19 27.15 -11.08 14.37
N THR A 20 27.04 -9.79 14.05
CA THR A 20 25.94 -8.94 14.53
C THR A 20 24.69 -9.17 13.70
N GLU A 21 23.59 -9.56 14.35
CA GLU A 21 22.29 -9.68 13.70
C GLU A 21 21.83 -8.34 13.13
N LYS A 22 21.20 -8.39 11.95
CA LYS A 22 20.68 -7.23 11.24
C LYS A 22 19.16 -7.20 11.40
N THR A 23 18.74 -7.08 12.65
CA THR A 23 17.35 -7.24 13.06
C THR A 23 16.91 -6.09 13.96
N LYS A 24 15.60 -5.88 14.04
CA LYS A 24 15.01 -4.88 14.91
C LYS A 24 13.74 -5.42 15.54
N GLU A 25 13.55 -5.12 16.83
CA GLU A 25 12.28 -5.36 17.49
C GLU A 25 11.28 -4.25 17.10
N VAL A 26 10.13 -4.63 16.57
CA VAL A 26 9.04 -3.71 16.24
C VAL A 26 7.76 -4.17 16.92
N TYR A 27 6.99 -3.22 17.44
CA TYR A 27 5.66 -3.49 17.97
C TYR A 27 4.63 -3.36 16.85
N LEU A 28 3.86 -4.42 16.63
CA LEU A 28 2.69 -4.42 15.76
C LEU A 28 1.45 -4.06 16.59
N PRO A 29 0.78 -2.92 16.32
CA PRO A 29 -0.41 -2.53 17.08
C PRO A 29 -1.50 -3.59 17.07
N LYS A 30 -2.16 -3.78 18.22
CA LYS A 30 -3.34 -4.65 18.35
C LYS A 30 -4.51 -4.14 17.51
N GLY A 31 -5.42 -5.05 17.17
CA GLY A 31 -6.69 -4.72 16.50
C GLY A 31 -6.68 -4.90 14.98
N ALA A 32 -5.59 -5.42 14.41
CA ALA A 32 -5.52 -5.85 13.02
C ALA A 32 -4.40 -6.88 12.85
N ALA A 33 -4.45 -7.64 11.75
CA ALA A 33 -3.28 -8.33 11.25
C ALA A 33 -2.38 -7.37 10.46
N TRP A 34 -1.12 -7.76 10.29
CA TRP A 34 -0.08 -6.98 9.62
C TRP A 34 0.68 -7.86 8.64
N PHE A 35 0.78 -7.41 7.40
CA PHE A 35 1.56 -8.06 6.36
C PHE A 35 2.96 -7.46 6.33
N ASP A 36 3.99 -8.28 6.37
CA ASP A 36 5.34 -7.84 5.99
C ASP A 36 5.33 -7.47 4.50
N TYR A 37 5.65 -6.21 4.19
CA TYR A 37 5.57 -5.68 2.83
C TYR A 37 6.47 -6.43 1.83
N TRP A 38 7.58 -6.98 2.31
CA TRP A 38 8.59 -7.63 1.47
C TRP A 38 8.27 -9.10 1.20
N THR A 39 7.62 -9.77 2.15
CA THR A 39 7.42 -11.24 2.10
C THR A 39 5.97 -11.66 2.04
N ASN A 40 5.02 -10.74 2.24
CA ASN A 40 3.60 -10.99 2.44
C ASN A 40 3.28 -11.93 3.63
N THR A 41 4.24 -12.15 4.53
CA THR A 41 4.01 -12.91 5.77
C THR A 41 3.03 -12.16 6.68
N VAL A 42 2.00 -12.85 7.16
CA VAL A 42 0.97 -12.26 8.03
C VAL A 42 1.31 -12.48 9.50
N TYR A 43 1.23 -11.41 10.28
CA TYR A 43 1.41 -11.40 11.73
C TYR A 43 0.15 -10.87 12.41
N ASN A 44 -0.25 -11.50 13.51
CA ASN A 44 -1.27 -10.93 14.39
C ASN A 44 -0.77 -9.64 15.05
N GLY A 45 -1.62 -8.64 15.22
CA GLY A 45 -1.30 -7.45 16.01
C GLY A 45 -1.23 -7.71 17.52
N GLY A 46 -0.74 -6.72 18.26
CA GLY A 46 -0.66 -6.73 19.73
C GLY A 46 0.58 -7.42 20.27
N GLN A 47 1.60 -7.61 19.44
CA GLN A 47 2.84 -8.26 19.81
C GLN A 47 4.05 -7.47 19.31
N LYS A 48 5.21 -7.76 19.90
CA LYS A 48 6.48 -7.36 19.34
C LYS A 48 7.05 -8.52 18.53
N ILE A 49 7.66 -8.20 17.40
CA ILE A 49 8.36 -9.17 16.55
C ILE A 49 9.78 -8.69 16.31
N THR A 50 10.69 -9.65 16.10
CA THR A 50 12.04 -9.39 15.60
C THR A 50 12.00 -9.55 14.08
N CYS A 51 12.23 -8.47 13.35
CA CYS A 51 12.20 -8.46 11.89
C CYS A 51 13.58 -8.11 11.30
N ARG A 52 13.79 -8.48 10.03
CA ARG A 52 14.99 -8.12 9.28
C ARG A 52 15.04 -6.59 9.10
N ALA A 53 16.22 -6.02 9.33
CA ALA A 53 16.50 -4.60 9.26
C ALA A 53 17.94 -4.39 8.75
N ASP A 54 18.31 -5.11 7.69
CA ASP A 54 19.59 -4.89 7.04
C ASP A 54 19.59 -3.58 6.24
N LEU A 55 20.75 -3.20 5.72
CA LEU A 55 21.00 -1.89 5.11
C LEU A 55 20.03 -1.59 3.96
N ASP A 56 19.62 -2.62 3.24
CA ASP A 56 18.75 -2.50 2.06
C ASP A 56 17.27 -2.70 2.40
N THR A 57 16.94 -3.09 3.64
CA THR A 57 15.56 -3.41 4.06
C THR A 57 15.13 -2.58 5.25
N ILE A 58 14.14 -1.71 5.05
CA ILE A 58 13.45 -1.05 6.14
C ILE A 58 12.31 -1.96 6.63
N PRO A 59 12.17 -2.22 7.95
CA PRO A 59 10.99 -2.85 8.50
C PRO A 59 9.70 -2.11 8.12
N LEU A 60 8.91 -2.70 7.23
CA LEU A 60 7.69 -2.10 6.69
C LEU A 60 6.57 -3.13 6.72
N PHE A 61 5.46 -2.75 7.35
CA PHE A 61 4.30 -3.61 7.52
C PHE A 61 3.05 -2.89 7.06
N VAL A 62 2.21 -3.59 6.30
CA VAL A 62 0.94 -3.10 5.78
C VAL A 62 -0.17 -3.65 6.65
N LYS A 63 -1.08 -2.79 7.10
CA LYS A 63 -2.23 -3.21 7.90
C LYS A 63 -3.20 -4.02 7.03
N ALA A 64 -3.75 -5.10 7.55
CA ALA A 64 -4.90 -5.78 6.91
C ALA A 64 -6.03 -4.77 6.60
N GLY A 65 -6.72 -5.00 5.48
CA GLY A 65 -7.71 -4.09 4.89
C GLY A 65 -7.11 -2.92 4.09
N SER A 66 -5.79 -2.79 3.98
CA SER A 66 -5.22 -1.69 3.21
C SER A 66 -5.45 -1.88 1.71
N ILE A 67 -5.96 -0.84 1.06
CA ILE A 67 -6.03 -0.70 -0.40
C ILE A 67 -4.93 0.29 -0.81
N VAL A 68 -3.92 -0.19 -1.54
CA VAL A 68 -2.70 0.55 -1.89
C VAL A 68 -2.58 0.64 -3.40
N PRO A 69 -2.93 1.78 -4.02
CA PRO A 69 -2.61 2.04 -5.41
C PRO A 69 -1.10 2.26 -5.57
N VAL A 70 -0.52 1.64 -6.58
CA VAL A 70 0.90 1.78 -6.94
C VAL A 70 1.03 2.07 -8.44
N SER A 71 2.07 2.81 -8.79
CA SER A 71 2.42 3.10 -10.19
C SER A 71 3.77 2.48 -10.52
N ASP A 72 3.99 2.23 -11.81
CA ASP A 72 5.31 1.84 -12.31
C ASP A 72 6.32 2.95 -12.00
N PRO A 73 7.62 2.62 -11.91
CA PRO A 73 8.66 3.62 -11.74
C PRO A 73 8.56 4.71 -12.83
N VAL A 74 8.49 5.96 -12.37
CA VAL A 74 8.50 7.16 -13.22
C VAL A 74 9.72 8.02 -12.89
N MET A 75 10.17 8.79 -13.86
CA MET A 75 11.31 9.69 -13.70
C MET A 75 10.92 11.03 -13.06
N TYR A 76 9.63 11.40 -13.16
CA TYR A 76 9.04 12.60 -12.58
C TYR A 76 7.53 12.40 -12.35
N ALA A 77 6.93 13.20 -11.47
CA ALA A 77 5.56 12.99 -10.98
C ALA A 77 4.49 12.94 -12.10
N ASP A 78 4.60 13.83 -13.09
CA ASP A 78 3.54 14.00 -14.10
C ASP A 78 3.68 13.08 -15.32
N GLU A 79 4.70 12.21 -15.35
CA GLU A 79 4.98 11.34 -16.51
C GLU A 79 3.78 10.46 -16.87
N LYS A 80 3.05 10.00 -15.85
CA LYS A 80 1.86 9.16 -15.99
C LYS A 80 0.56 9.86 -15.58
N LYS A 81 0.60 11.19 -15.34
CA LYS A 81 -0.57 12.01 -14.98
C LYS A 81 -1.42 11.40 -13.84
N GLY A 82 -0.74 10.84 -12.83
CA GLY A 82 -1.39 10.22 -11.68
C GLY A 82 -2.13 8.89 -11.94
N GLU A 83 -1.96 8.27 -13.12
CA GLU A 83 -2.47 6.92 -13.38
C GLU A 83 -1.67 5.86 -12.56
N VAL A 84 -2.40 4.89 -12.02
CA VAL A 84 -1.86 3.78 -11.22
C VAL A 84 -1.70 2.53 -12.09
N SER A 85 -0.62 1.78 -11.91
CA SER A 85 -0.40 0.53 -12.66
C SER A 85 -1.10 -0.66 -12.00
N GLU A 86 -1.24 -0.66 -10.67
CA GLU A 86 -1.92 -1.72 -9.92
C GLU A 86 -2.56 -1.16 -8.65
N ILE A 87 -3.70 -1.74 -8.25
CA ILE A 87 -4.28 -1.58 -6.91
C ILE A 87 -4.01 -2.87 -6.15
N ILE A 88 -3.21 -2.79 -5.09
CA ILE A 88 -2.89 -3.91 -4.20
C ILE A 88 -3.83 -3.85 -3.00
N ILE A 89 -4.53 -4.94 -2.71
CA ILE A 89 -5.38 -5.08 -1.54
C ILE A 89 -4.75 -6.12 -0.63
N TYR A 90 -4.49 -5.72 0.62
CA TYR A 90 -4.08 -6.63 1.68
C TYR A 90 -5.34 -7.05 2.45
N GLY A 91 -5.78 -8.30 2.29
CA GLY A 91 -7.01 -8.81 2.88
C GLY A 91 -6.95 -9.00 4.40
N GLU A 92 -7.78 -9.91 4.92
CA GLU A 92 -7.94 -10.26 6.35
C GLU A 92 -8.68 -9.19 7.19
N ASP A 93 -9.12 -8.10 6.57
CA ASP A 93 -9.98 -7.06 7.16
C ASP A 93 -10.61 -6.22 6.05
N ASP A 94 -11.68 -5.51 6.38
CA ASP A 94 -12.33 -4.58 5.45
C ASP A 94 -11.47 -3.33 5.22
N GLY A 95 -11.62 -2.73 4.05
CA GLY A 95 -10.76 -1.64 3.59
C GLY A 95 -11.50 -0.51 2.92
N GLU A 96 -11.06 0.74 3.14
CA GLU A 96 -11.51 1.89 2.36
C GLU A 96 -10.34 2.76 1.94
N PHE A 97 -10.41 3.28 0.71
CA PHE A 97 -9.45 4.25 0.17
C PHE A 97 -10.14 5.12 -0.87
N THR A 98 -9.74 6.38 -1.03
CA THR A 98 -10.24 7.23 -2.13
C THR A 98 -9.11 7.52 -3.09
N LEU A 99 -9.20 7.00 -4.32
CA LEU A 99 -8.25 7.31 -5.38
C LEU A 99 -8.54 8.70 -5.92
N TYR A 100 -7.69 9.65 -5.53
CA TYR A 100 -7.77 11.05 -5.91
C TYR A 100 -6.74 11.37 -7.00
N ASN A 101 -7.14 12.17 -8.00
CA ASN A 101 -6.24 12.69 -9.02
C ASN A 101 -6.73 14.06 -9.51
N ASP A 102 -5.80 14.96 -9.83
CA ASP A 102 -6.07 16.29 -10.40
C ASP A 102 -4.94 16.72 -11.35
N GLU A 103 -4.80 18.03 -11.63
CA GLU A 103 -3.76 18.57 -12.51
C GLU A 103 -2.37 18.65 -11.86
N GLY A 104 -2.26 18.56 -10.54
CA GLY A 104 -1.00 18.53 -9.80
C GLY A 104 -0.25 19.86 -9.65
N ASP A 105 -0.45 20.83 -10.55
CA ASP A 105 0.39 22.04 -10.65
C ASP A 105 -0.36 23.38 -10.46
N ASN A 106 -1.67 23.34 -10.17
CA ASN A 106 -2.51 24.53 -10.06
C ASN A 106 -3.70 24.35 -9.08
N TYR A 107 -4.58 25.36 -9.01
CA TYR A 107 -5.72 25.41 -8.09
C TYR A 107 -7.07 25.00 -8.71
N SER A 108 -7.10 24.43 -9.92
CA SER A 108 -8.35 24.06 -10.60
C SER A 108 -9.19 23.04 -9.81
N TYR A 109 -8.57 22.30 -8.87
CA TYR A 109 -9.28 21.40 -7.96
C TYR A 109 -10.31 22.15 -7.09
N GLU A 110 -10.09 23.44 -6.77
CA GLU A 110 -11.04 24.29 -6.03
C GLU A 110 -12.35 24.50 -6.80
N ASP A 111 -12.29 24.48 -8.14
CA ASP A 111 -13.45 24.59 -9.05
C ASP A 111 -14.06 23.22 -9.44
N GLY A 112 -13.61 22.16 -8.76
CA GLY A 112 -14.07 20.78 -8.95
C GLY A 112 -13.37 20.03 -10.09
N ASN A 113 -12.24 20.54 -10.60
CA ASN A 113 -11.42 19.86 -11.61
C ASN A 113 -10.47 18.84 -10.97
N PHE A 114 -11.07 17.85 -10.31
CA PHE A 114 -10.39 16.67 -9.78
C PHE A 114 -11.19 15.42 -10.17
N SER A 115 -10.64 14.25 -9.91
CA SER A 115 -11.33 12.97 -9.93
C SER A 115 -11.13 12.28 -8.58
N ALA A 116 -12.20 11.77 -7.99
CA ALA A 116 -12.14 11.02 -6.75
C ALA A 116 -13.00 9.76 -6.88
N ILE A 117 -12.38 8.59 -6.72
CA ILE A 117 -13.04 7.29 -6.81
C ILE A 117 -12.95 6.63 -5.43
N PRO A 118 -14.06 6.58 -4.66
CA PRO A 118 -14.11 5.80 -3.43
C PRO A 118 -13.94 4.32 -3.75
N LEU A 119 -13.06 3.64 -3.03
CA LEU A 119 -12.82 2.21 -3.11
C LEU A 119 -13.16 1.59 -1.77
N ARG A 120 -13.95 0.53 -1.78
CA ARG A 120 -14.31 -0.23 -0.57
C ARG A 120 -14.10 -1.71 -0.81
N TYR A 121 -13.30 -2.33 0.04
CA TYR A 121 -13.06 -3.76 0.02
C TYR A 121 -13.82 -4.40 1.18
N ASP A 122 -14.65 -5.38 0.84
CA ASP A 122 -15.32 -6.29 1.78
C ASP A 122 -14.55 -7.61 1.78
N ASP A 123 -13.93 -7.95 2.92
CA ASP A 123 -13.12 -9.16 3.05
C ASP A 123 -13.99 -10.42 3.10
N SER A 124 -15.18 -10.33 3.68
CA SER A 124 -16.07 -11.49 3.81
C SER A 124 -16.57 -11.99 2.45
N GLU A 125 -16.88 -11.07 1.54
CA GLU A 125 -17.37 -11.35 0.19
C GLU A 125 -16.24 -11.36 -0.86
N LYS A 126 -15.01 -11.01 -0.46
CA LYS A 126 -13.84 -10.79 -1.33
C LYS A 126 -14.21 -9.88 -2.50
N THR A 127 -14.82 -8.74 -2.21
CA THR A 127 -15.38 -7.85 -3.23
C THR A 127 -14.80 -6.45 -3.09
N LEU A 128 -14.23 -5.92 -4.17
CA LEU A 128 -13.88 -4.52 -4.28
C LEU A 128 -15.00 -3.77 -4.99
N THR A 129 -15.53 -2.74 -4.33
CA THR A 129 -16.49 -1.81 -4.88
C THR A 129 -15.81 -0.51 -5.25
N PHE A 130 -15.85 -0.17 -6.54
CA PHE A 130 -15.59 1.18 -7.03
C PHE A 130 -16.88 1.97 -6.83
N GLY A 131 -16.87 3.02 -6.01
CA GLY A 131 -17.93 4.01 -5.94
C GLY A 131 -17.94 4.90 -7.19
N ARG A 132 -19.04 5.64 -7.40
CA ARG A 132 -19.13 6.62 -8.50
C ARG A 132 -17.98 7.64 -8.42
N SER A 133 -17.36 7.92 -9.57
CA SER A 133 -16.33 8.95 -9.68
C SER A 133 -16.95 10.34 -9.47
N CYS A 134 -16.29 11.16 -8.65
CA CYS A 134 -16.68 12.54 -8.37
C CYS A 134 -15.68 13.52 -9.00
N GLY A 135 -16.17 14.70 -9.39
CA GLY A 135 -15.37 15.77 -10.02
C GLY A 135 -15.39 15.72 -11.55
N LYS A 136 -14.68 16.66 -12.18
CA LYS A 136 -14.68 16.88 -13.65
C LYS A 136 -13.40 16.40 -14.34
N TYR A 137 -12.35 16.10 -13.57
CA TYR A 137 -11.10 15.61 -14.14
C TYR A 137 -11.26 14.18 -14.65
N LYS A 138 -10.42 13.81 -15.62
CA LYS A 138 -10.48 12.49 -16.23
C LYS A 138 -10.10 11.42 -15.21
N TYR A 139 -10.94 10.41 -15.04
CA TYR A 139 -10.65 9.23 -14.25
C TYR A 139 -9.97 8.13 -15.10
N GLN A 140 -9.21 7.26 -14.45
CA GLN A 140 -8.66 6.05 -15.06
C GLN A 140 -9.74 4.99 -15.22
N GLU A 141 -9.80 4.35 -16.40
CA GLU A 141 -10.80 3.32 -16.71
C GLU A 141 -10.29 1.90 -16.46
N ASN A 142 -9.01 1.61 -16.70
CA ASN A 142 -8.50 0.24 -16.64
C ASN A 142 -7.63 0.07 -15.40
N PHE A 143 -7.97 -0.93 -14.59
CA PHE A 143 -7.24 -1.25 -13.36
C PHE A 143 -6.81 -2.71 -13.36
N ARG A 144 -5.55 -2.94 -13.01
CA ARG A 144 -5.11 -4.24 -12.50
C ARG A 144 -5.30 -4.23 -10.99
N ILE A 145 -5.96 -5.25 -10.46
CA ILE A 145 -6.18 -5.42 -9.03
C ILE A 145 -5.47 -6.68 -8.58
N ARG A 146 -4.73 -6.62 -7.49
CA ARG A 146 -4.11 -7.77 -6.85
C ARG A 146 -4.54 -7.86 -5.39
N LEU A 147 -5.19 -8.96 -5.04
CA LEU A 147 -5.54 -9.31 -3.66
C LEU A 147 -4.44 -10.21 -3.09
N ILE A 148 -3.93 -9.84 -1.92
CA ILE A 148 -2.97 -10.59 -1.12
C ILE A 148 -3.69 -11.06 0.15
N GLU A 149 -3.68 -12.37 0.37
CA GLU A 149 -4.19 -13.03 1.57
C GLU A 149 -3.07 -13.90 2.18
N SER A 150 -3.31 -14.47 3.35
CA SER A 150 -2.34 -15.37 4.00
C SER A 150 -1.92 -16.54 3.10
N GLY A 151 -0.74 -16.42 2.47
CA GLY A 151 -0.15 -17.41 1.58
C GLY A 151 -0.81 -17.54 0.21
N ARG A 152 -1.67 -16.60 -0.20
CA ARG A 152 -2.37 -16.63 -1.50
C ARG A 152 -2.39 -15.25 -2.13
N GLU A 153 -2.30 -15.23 -3.46
CA GLU A 153 -2.46 -14.01 -4.24
C GLU A 153 -3.37 -14.29 -5.43
N LYS A 154 -4.21 -13.30 -5.78
CA LYS A 154 -5.06 -13.34 -6.97
C LYS A 154 -5.03 -11.98 -7.66
N SER A 155 -5.00 -12.00 -8.98
CA SER A 155 -5.03 -10.78 -9.78
C SER A 155 -6.13 -10.84 -10.84
N ILE A 156 -6.76 -9.69 -11.08
CA ILE A 156 -7.74 -9.51 -12.15
C ILE A 156 -7.53 -8.16 -12.83
N GLU A 157 -8.08 -8.03 -14.04
CA GLU A 157 -8.20 -6.75 -14.74
C GLU A 157 -9.66 -6.31 -14.76
N VAL A 158 -9.88 -5.01 -14.54
CA VAL A 158 -11.22 -4.42 -14.46
C VAL A 158 -11.26 -3.17 -15.32
N ARG A 159 -12.31 -3.06 -16.14
CA ARG A 159 -12.69 -1.81 -16.76
C ARG A 159 -13.79 -1.13 -15.96
N TYR A 160 -13.46 -0.03 -15.32
CA TYR A 160 -14.33 0.88 -14.59
C TYR A 160 -14.97 1.90 -15.55
N LYS A 161 -16.25 2.22 -15.30
CA LYS A 161 -17.08 3.04 -16.21
C LYS A 161 -17.51 4.39 -15.62
N GLY A 162 -16.92 4.79 -14.48
CA GLY A 162 -17.27 6.05 -13.81
C GLY A 162 -18.50 5.99 -12.89
N CYS A 163 -19.23 4.88 -12.88
CA CYS A 163 -20.38 4.62 -12.00
C CYS A 163 -20.06 3.51 -11.00
N GLU A 164 -20.84 3.41 -9.92
CA GLU A 164 -20.65 2.34 -8.94
C GLU A 164 -20.59 0.95 -9.60
N GLN A 165 -19.56 0.19 -9.23
CA GLN A 165 -19.26 -1.12 -9.82
C GLN A 165 -18.56 -2.01 -8.78
N ALA A 166 -19.22 -3.10 -8.41
CA ALA A 166 -18.64 -4.14 -7.55
C ALA A 166 -17.93 -5.20 -8.40
N VAL A 167 -16.78 -5.66 -7.93
CA VAL A 167 -15.98 -6.70 -8.57
C VAL A 167 -15.53 -7.71 -7.55
N ARG A 168 -15.85 -8.98 -7.81
CA ARG A 168 -15.42 -10.11 -6.99
C ARG A 168 -13.99 -10.50 -7.34
N LEU A 169 -13.16 -10.60 -6.30
CA LEU A 169 -11.73 -10.88 -6.37
C LEU A 169 -11.40 -12.34 -6.17
#